data_AF-A0A830EJ48-F1
#
_entry.id   AF-A0A830EJ48-F1
#
_cell.length_a   1.000
_cell.length_b   1.000
_cell.length_c   1.000
_cell.angle_alpha   90.00
_cell.angle_beta   90.00
_cell.angle_gamma   90.00
#
_symmetry.space_group_name_H-M   'P 1'
#
loop_
_entity.id
_entity.type
_entity.pdbx_description
1 polymer ?
#
loop_
_entity_poly.entity_id
_entity_poly.type
_entity_poly.pdbx_seq_one_letter_code
_entity_poly.pdbx_strand_id
1 'polypeptide(L)'
;MDDHTTLPTRMPWTSLATVVGVTALLVAGLLGTVSADRAALVGVVTGVLLSLSLWLSGWDRWQAVGTVLASVLALPVAVGLSVATGGTVVSLGAELFPVTSQAGVRPAVVRLLSQVIVVLGCLTAVFGATAATRGVVDTERVGAYGGVVVRTTAVPFTVGLVLFTQGAVDFLQSNAGTPGIQQLTGKLLTRVLDPIFDPVPGRTHIAIFSLLLALAAAALARGLDALPLSELVPETSDAPDVDRAVAAVERTLRWTGRLALLVAPVAGLFELGLGQESLAGLLPVGLYELIVAVTAAPGLRGLLWWLFLSGAVVSVAVWVLRRTVQSSADRVGSVLAPYVGGGVITLGAVAVAGPAVDGIETALRATPAAAAVEQFLVPVLDVYGAETVTLALAVVALFSVVGAVGQLWVALATNYLRARTAGVTLAAAGLFGASAFAATLSTPTWLVLAGLVGAVVVWDAGSFGTTLGHEVGTGAATRRAELVHVGGTVAVGGVGAVATLGLSGVARGSIAVEPSVAVAGLVVCLVAVLALVAAIR
;
A
#
# COMPACT_ATOMS: atom_id res chain seq x y z
N MET A 1 -1.66 12.02 41.13
CA MET A 1 -3.02 12.52 40.87
C MET A 1 -3.02 12.86 39.38
N ASP A 2 -2.95 11.82 38.55
CA ASP A 2 -2.70 11.96 37.10
C ASP A 2 -3.89 11.39 36.35
N ASP A 3 -5.02 12.09 36.46
CA ASP A 3 -6.17 11.89 35.57
C ASP A 3 -5.85 12.58 34.23
N HIS A 4 -5.01 11.94 33.41
CA HIS A 4 -5.03 12.19 31.97
C HIS A 4 -6.31 11.56 31.41
N THR A 5 -7.45 12.20 31.70
CA THR A 5 -8.66 12.00 30.93
C THR A 5 -8.40 12.58 29.54
N THR A 6 -7.78 11.79 28.67
CA THR A 6 -7.71 12.08 27.24
C THR A 6 -9.15 12.11 26.76
N LEU A 7 -9.74 13.31 26.73
CA LEU A 7 -11.05 13.52 26.12
C LEU A 7 -10.98 12.92 24.72
N PRO A 8 -11.81 11.92 24.40
CA PRO A 8 -11.76 11.30 23.09
C PRO A 8 -12.03 12.41 22.07
N THR A 9 -11.05 12.70 21.22
CA THR A 9 -11.07 13.69 20.14
C THR A 9 -12.04 13.23 19.06
N ARG A 10 -13.31 13.22 19.39
CA ARG A 10 -14.39 12.86 18.48
C ARG A 10 -14.85 14.13 17.79
N MET A 11 -15.13 13.97 16.52
CA MET A 11 -15.68 15.02 15.71
C MET A 11 -17.15 15.28 16.12
N PRO A 12 -17.63 16.53 16.12
CA PRO A 12 -19.06 16.82 16.23
C PRO A 12 -19.87 16.08 15.16
N TRP A 13 -21.11 15.75 15.49
CA TRP A 13 -21.93 14.87 14.65
C TRP A 13 -22.21 15.46 13.27
N THR A 14 -22.36 16.78 13.15
CA THR A 14 -22.64 17.45 11.88
C THR A 14 -21.46 17.37 10.92
N SER A 15 -20.26 17.72 11.35
CA SER A 15 -19.04 17.56 10.55
C SER A 15 -18.78 16.10 10.17
N LEU A 16 -19.05 15.16 11.09
CA LEU A 16 -18.91 13.73 10.80
C LEU A 16 -19.92 13.27 9.74
N ALA A 17 -21.18 13.69 9.85
CA ALA A 17 -22.23 13.39 8.89
C ALA A 17 -21.90 13.98 7.51
N THR A 18 -21.32 15.19 7.45
CA THR A 18 -20.82 15.77 6.19
C THR A 18 -19.70 14.94 5.60
N VAL A 19 -18.68 14.57 6.38
CA VAL A 19 -17.55 13.75 5.91
C VAL A 19 -18.03 12.41 5.36
N VAL A 20 -18.83 11.67 6.12
CA VAL A 20 -19.32 10.34 5.71
C VAL A 20 -20.32 10.44 4.56
N GLY A 21 -21.26 11.37 4.63
CA GLY A 21 -22.32 11.54 3.63
C GLY A 21 -21.77 11.99 2.27
N VAL A 22 -20.91 13.01 2.25
CA VAL A 22 -20.27 13.50 1.02
C VAL A 22 -19.37 12.42 0.41
N THR A 23 -18.57 11.73 1.24
CA THR A 23 -17.72 10.63 0.77
C THR A 23 -18.55 9.50 0.16
N ALA A 24 -19.61 9.06 0.84
CA ALA A 24 -20.46 7.97 0.35
C ALA A 24 -21.15 8.33 -0.98
N LEU A 25 -21.71 9.54 -1.08
CA LEU A 25 -22.38 10.01 -2.30
C LEU A 25 -21.41 10.10 -3.49
N LEU A 26 -20.23 10.68 -3.28
CA LEU A 26 -19.25 10.86 -4.36
C LEU A 26 -18.58 9.55 -4.75
N VAL A 27 -18.26 8.68 -3.80
CA VAL A 27 -17.74 7.35 -4.10
C VAL A 27 -18.77 6.55 -4.91
N ALA A 28 -20.05 6.58 -4.53
CA ALA A 28 -21.10 5.90 -5.31
C ALA A 28 -21.19 6.46 -6.74
N GLY A 29 -21.15 7.78 -6.91
CA GLY A 29 -21.16 8.42 -8.24
C GLY A 29 -19.92 8.06 -9.08
N LEU A 30 -18.72 8.14 -8.50
CA LEU A 30 -17.46 7.85 -9.18
C LEU A 30 -17.33 6.36 -9.54
N LEU A 31 -17.76 5.45 -8.67
CA LEU A 31 -17.73 4.01 -8.98
C LEU A 31 -18.66 3.64 -10.12
N GLY A 32 -19.80 4.32 -10.28
CA GLY A 32 -20.68 4.16 -11.44
C GLY A 32 -20.08 4.57 -12.79
N THR A 33 -18.87 5.13 -12.80
CA THR A 33 -18.13 5.50 -14.03
C THR A 33 -17.08 4.47 -14.44
N VAL A 34 -16.82 3.48 -13.59
CA VAL A 34 -15.80 2.45 -13.78
C VAL A 34 -16.49 1.17 -14.27
N SER A 35 -15.94 0.48 -15.27
CA SER A 35 -16.54 -0.77 -15.78
C SER A 35 -16.37 -1.97 -14.82
N ALA A 36 -15.47 -1.85 -13.84
CA ALA A 36 -15.11 -2.89 -12.88
C ALA A 36 -15.95 -2.83 -11.57
N ASP A 37 -17.29 -2.88 -11.68
CA ASP A 37 -18.23 -2.71 -10.56
C ASP A 37 -17.93 -3.62 -9.36
N ARG A 38 -17.54 -4.88 -9.61
CA ARG A 38 -17.22 -5.85 -8.55
C ARG A 38 -15.94 -5.48 -7.79
N ALA A 39 -14.88 -5.11 -8.50
CA ALA A 39 -13.61 -4.73 -7.88
C ALA A 39 -13.75 -3.43 -7.08
N ALA A 40 -14.55 -2.49 -7.61
CA ALA A 40 -14.94 -1.27 -6.93
C ALA A 40 -15.67 -1.51 -5.60
N LEU A 41 -16.69 -2.38 -5.59
CA LEU A 41 -17.42 -2.75 -4.38
C LEU A 41 -16.51 -3.44 -3.35
N VAL A 42 -15.64 -4.35 -3.80
CA VAL A 42 -14.65 -5.00 -2.94
C VAL A 42 -13.71 -3.95 -2.32
N GLY A 43 -13.29 -2.93 -3.07
CA GLY A 43 -12.47 -1.83 -2.55
C GLY A 43 -13.16 -1.04 -1.43
N VAL A 44 -14.46 -0.74 -1.57
CA VAL A 44 -15.26 -0.07 -0.52
C VAL A 44 -15.31 -0.91 0.75
N VAL A 45 -15.64 -2.20 0.62
CA VAL A 45 -15.68 -3.13 1.76
C VAL A 45 -14.31 -3.24 2.43
N THR A 46 -13.24 -3.29 1.63
CA THR A 46 -11.86 -3.35 2.11
C THR A 46 -11.49 -2.14 2.97
N GLY A 47 -11.89 -0.93 2.54
CA GLY A 47 -11.65 0.30 3.32
C GLY A 47 -12.30 0.25 4.70
N VAL A 48 -13.53 -0.28 4.79
CA VAL A 48 -14.23 -0.47 6.07
C VAL A 48 -13.54 -1.52 6.94
N LEU A 49 -13.16 -2.66 6.36
CA LEU A 49 -12.49 -3.75 7.08
C LEU A 49 -11.10 -3.34 7.59
N LEU A 50 -10.34 -2.55 6.82
CA LEU A 50 -9.05 -2.03 7.26
C LEU A 50 -9.23 -1.07 8.45
N SER A 51 -10.23 -0.18 8.40
CA SER A 51 -10.57 0.69 9.53
C SER A 51 -11.01 -0.11 10.76
N LEU A 52 -11.77 -1.19 10.57
CA LEU A 52 -12.19 -2.08 11.66
C LEU A 52 -10.98 -2.79 12.28
N SER A 53 -10.03 -3.23 11.46
CA SER A 53 -8.81 -3.91 11.91
C SER A 53 -7.94 -3.01 12.78
N LEU A 54 -7.76 -1.74 12.39
CA LEU A 54 -7.08 -0.73 13.20
C LEU A 54 -7.82 -0.40 14.50
N TRP A 55 -9.14 -0.47 14.49
CA TRP A 55 -9.93 -0.26 15.70
C TRP A 55 -9.77 -1.42 16.69
N LEU A 56 -9.81 -2.66 16.21
CA LEU A 56 -9.67 -3.86 17.02
C LEU A 56 -8.26 -4.01 17.62
N SER A 57 -7.22 -3.55 16.92
CA SER A 57 -5.85 -3.55 17.45
C SER A 57 -5.66 -2.59 18.63
N GLY A 58 -6.52 -1.59 18.78
CA GLY A 58 -6.50 -0.60 19.86
C GLY A 58 -7.35 -0.95 21.09
N TRP A 59 -7.80 -2.19 21.25
CA TRP A 59 -8.59 -2.62 22.42
C TRP A 59 -7.70 -2.92 23.64
N ASP A 60 -7.68 -2.02 24.62
CA ASP A 60 -6.86 -2.22 25.83
C ASP A 60 -7.40 -3.34 26.75
N ARG A 61 -8.72 -3.39 26.94
CA ARG A 61 -9.37 -4.36 27.86
C ARG A 61 -9.36 -5.81 27.34
N TRP A 62 -9.32 -6.00 26.02
CA TRP A 62 -9.40 -7.30 25.35
C TRP A 62 -8.29 -7.47 24.29
N GLN A 63 -7.08 -7.05 24.62
CA GLN A 63 -5.97 -6.91 23.68
C GLN A 63 -5.67 -8.21 22.90
N ALA A 64 -5.68 -9.37 23.55
CA ALA A 64 -5.44 -10.64 22.89
C ALA A 64 -6.53 -10.98 21.86
N VAL A 65 -7.81 -10.81 22.24
CA VAL A 65 -8.96 -11.08 21.35
C VAL A 65 -8.98 -10.09 20.18
N GLY A 66 -8.78 -8.80 20.46
CA GLY A 66 -8.69 -7.76 19.43
C GLY A 66 -7.56 -8.03 18.44
N THR A 67 -6.40 -8.49 18.92
CA THR A 67 -5.25 -8.85 18.08
C THR A 67 -5.53 -10.07 17.22
N VAL A 68 -6.15 -11.12 17.75
CA VAL A 68 -6.54 -12.31 16.96
C VAL A 68 -7.54 -11.92 15.88
N LEU A 69 -8.58 -11.15 16.22
CA LEU A 69 -9.59 -10.70 15.26
C LEU A 69 -8.98 -9.81 14.17
N ALA A 70 -8.13 -8.85 14.54
CA ALA A 70 -7.40 -8.00 13.59
C ALA A 70 -6.45 -8.81 12.69
N SER A 71 -5.87 -9.89 13.21
CA SER A 71 -5.02 -10.81 12.44
C SER A 71 -5.82 -11.61 11.43
N VAL A 72 -6.96 -12.18 11.83
CA VAL A 72 -7.84 -12.92 10.92
C VAL A 72 -8.42 -12.01 9.84
N LEU A 73 -8.80 -10.77 10.20
CA LEU A 73 -9.28 -9.77 9.25
C LEU A 73 -8.20 -9.28 8.27
N ALA A 74 -6.92 -9.49 8.56
CA ALA A 74 -5.84 -9.11 7.66
C ALA A 74 -5.94 -9.84 6.31
N LEU A 75 -6.42 -11.10 6.28
CA LEU A 75 -6.57 -11.84 5.03
C LEU A 75 -7.70 -11.29 4.13
N PRO A 76 -8.95 -11.07 4.61
CA PRO A 76 -9.97 -10.39 3.82
C PRO A 76 -9.54 -9.00 3.32
N VAL A 77 -8.83 -8.23 4.16
CA VAL A 77 -8.29 -6.92 3.75
C VAL A 77 -7.22 -7.08 2.67
N ALA A 78 -6.33 -8.05 2.80
CA ALA A 78 -5.29 -8.39 1.84
C ALA A 78 -5.85 -8.82 0.49
N VAL A 79 -6.80 -9.74 0.50
CA VAL A 79 -7.50 -10.21 -0.70
C VAL A 79 -8.25 -9.04 -1.33
N GLY A 80 -8.96 -8.24 -0.53
CA GLY A 80 -9.70 -7.09 -1.01
C GLY A 80 -8.82 -6.03 -1.66
N LEU A 81 -7.66 -5.72 -1.07
CA LEU A 81 -6.68 -4.79 -1.64
C LEU A 81 -6.06 -5.34 -2.93
N SER A 82 -5.77 -6.64 -2.96
CA SER A 82 -5.23 -7.33 -4.14
C SER A 82 -6.24 -7.38 -5.29
N VAL A 83 -7.52 -7.63 -5.00
CA VAL A 83 -8.61 -7.61 -5.99
C VAL A 83 -8.89 -6.20 -6.48
N ALA A 84 -8.93 -5.21 -5.58
CA ALA A 84 -9.14 -3.81 -5.94
C ALA A 84 -8.01 -3.26 -6.83
N THR A 85 -6.77 -3.74 -6.62
CA THR A 85 -5.61 -3.31 -7.40
C THR A 85 -5.40 -4.21 -8.63
N GLY A 86 -4.99 -5.46 -8.41
CA GLY A 86 -4.65 -6.42 -9.46
C GLY A 86 -5.86 -6.96 -10.21
N GLY A 87 -6.99 -7.18 -9.54
CA GLY A 87 -8.24 -7.60 -10.19
C GLY A 87 -8.74 -6.56 -11.20
N THR A 88 -8.69 -5.28 -10.83
CA THR A 88 -8.98 -4.16 -11.74
C THR A 88 -8.02 -4.14 -12.93
N VAL A 89 -6.71 -4.35 -12.70
CA VAL A 89 -5.72 -4.42 -13.79
C VAL A 89 -6.01 -5.58 -14.75
N VAL A 90 -6.32 -6.77 -14.22
CA VAL A 90 -6.59 -7.97 -15.01
C VAL A 90 -7.90 -7.83 -15.79
N SER A 91 -8.99 -7.39 -15.15
CA SER A 91 -10.30 -7.24 -15.79
C SER A 91 -10.29 -6.19 -16.90
N LEU A 92 -9.56 -5.10 -16.69
CA LEU A 92 -9.48 -4.01 -17.67
C LEU A 92 -8.41 -4.28 -18.73
N GLY A 93 -7.30 -4.92 -18.37
CA GLY A 93 -6.31 -5.39 -19.34
C GLY A 93 -6.94 -6.34 -20.35
N ALA A 94 -7.84 -7.20 -19.89
CA ALA A 94 -8.69 -8.05 -20.71
C ALA A 94 -9.62 -7.28 -21.68
N GLU A 95 -10.30 -6.23 -21.20
CA GLU A 95 -11.19 -5.44 -22.06
C GLU A 95 -10.42 -4.58 -23.07
N LEU A 96 -9.24 -4.09 -22.67
CA LEU A 96 -8.47 -3.11 -23.43
C LEU A 96 -7.40 -3.74 -24.34
N PHE A 97 -7.07 -5.02 -24.14
CA PHE A 97 -6.12 -5.77 -24.96
C PHE A 97 -6.75 -7.10 -25.40
N PRO A 98 -6.70 -7.45 -26.70
CA PRO A 98 -5.64 -7.07 -27.65
C PRO A 98 -5.90 -5.76 -28.41
N VAL A 99 -4.92 -4.86 -28.37
CA VAL A 99 -4.96 -3.60 -29.14
C VAL A 99 -4.59 -3.90 -30.59
N THR A 100 -5.45 -3.51 -31.52
CA THR A 100 -5.29 -3.79 -32.96
C THR A 100 -4.22 -2.94 -33.67
N SER A 101 -3.65 -1.93 -32.99
CA SER A 101 -2.59 -1.06 -33.54
C SER A 101 -1.69 -0.48 -32.44
N GLN A 102 -0.40 -0.23 -32.73
CA GLN A 102 0.55 0.38 -31.77
C GLN A 102 0.08 1.75 -31.24
N ALA A 103 -0.65 2.53 -32.06
CA ALA A 103 -1.19 3.82 -31.68
C ALA A 103 -2.28 3.73 -30.58
N GLY A 104 -2.97 2.59 -30.45
CA GLY A 104 -4.00 2.38 -29.44
C GLY A 104 -3.48 1.98 -28.06
N VAL A 105 -2.19 1.61 -27.94
CA VAL A 105 -1.61 1.08 -26.70
C VAL A 105 -1.55 2.16 -25.61
N ARG A 106 -1.11 3.37 -25.97
CA ARG A 106 -0.94 4.47 -25.01
C ARG A 106 -2.28 4.94 -24.42
N PRO A 107 -3.36 5.19 -25.20
CA PRO A 107 -4.69 5.47 -24.64
C PRO A 107 -5.25 4.34 -23.76
N ALA A 108 -5.03 3.07 -24.14
CA ALA A 108 -5.46 1.92 -23.36
C ALA A 108 -4.76 1.85 -21.98
N VAL A 109 -3.44 2.04 -21.95
CA VAL A 109 -2.67 2.09 -20.69
C VAL A 109 -3.11 3.25 -19.80
N VAL A 110 -3.35 4.44 -20.37
CA VAL A 110 -3.87 5.59 -19.63
C VAL A 110 -5.23 5.26 -19.00
N ARG A 111 -6.16 4.70 -19.78
CA ARG A 111 -7.50 4.35 -19.29
C ARG A 111 -7.42 3.31 -18.16
N LEU A 112 -6.57 2.30 -18.31
CA LEU A 112 -6.29 1.28 -17.32
C LEU A 112 -5.80 1.89 -16.00
N LEU A 113 -4.75 2.71 -16.07
CA LEU A 113 -4.17 3.38 -14.90
C LEU A 113 -5.19 4.29 -14.21
N SER A 114 -5.94 5.08 -14.99
CA SER A 114 -6.95 5.98 -14.45
C SER A 114 -8.05 5.23 -13.70
N GLN A 115 -8.56 4.11 -14.23
CA GLN A 115 -9.56 3.30 -13.53
C GLN A 115 -9.01 2.67 -12.25
N VAL A 116 -7.76 2.17 -12.26
CA VAL A 116 -7.10 1.66 -11.05
C VAL A 116 -6.98 2.75 -9.99
N ILE A 117 -6.57 3.96 -10.38
CA ILE A 117 -6.42 5.09 -9.45
C ILE A 117 -7.77 5.55 -8.90
N VAL A 118 -8.84 5.53 -9.71
CA VAL A 118 -10.20 5.81 -9.23
C VAL A 118 -10.61 4.80 -8.16
N VAL A 119 -10.40 3.49 -8.38
CA VAL A 119 -10.75 2.45 -7.41
C VAL A 119 -9.94 2.59 -6.12
N LEU A 120 -8.62 2.79 -6.22
CA LEU A 120 -7.74 3.01 -5.07
C LEU A 120 -8.07 4.31 -4.32
N GLY A 121 -8.42 5.37 -5.05
CA GLY A 121 -8.87 6.63 -4.48
C GLY A 121 -10.17 6.48 -3.70
N CYS A 122 -11.15 5.76 -4.25
CA CYS A 122 -12.40 5.41 -3.55
C CYS A 122 -12.17 4.53 -2.32
N LEU A 123 -11.29 3.52 -2.40
CA LEU A 123 -10.91 2.70 -1.24
C LEU A 123 -10.30 3.56 -0.14
N THR A 124 -9.35 4.43 -0.50
CA THR A 124 -8.68 5.36 0.44
C THR A 124 -9.68 6.34 1.03
N ALA A 125 -10.64 6.82 0.23
CA ALA A 125 -11.70 7.71 0.65
C ALA A 125 -12.58 7.07 1.73
N VAL A 126 -13.06 5.85 1.47
CA VAL A 126 -13.90 5.08 2.39
C VAL A 126 -13.15 4.69 3.66
N PHE A 127 -11.90 4.24 3.51
CA PHE A 127 -11.03 3.98 4.66
C PHE A 127 -10.88 5.21 5.54
N GLY A 128 -10.53 6.36 4.95
CA GLY A 128 -10.37 7.62 5.68
C GLY A 128 -11.65 8.07 6.39
N ALA A 129 -12.78 8.05 5.69
CA ALA A 129 -14.07 8.46 6.25
C ALA A 129 -14.52 7.53 7.40
N THR A 130 -14.34 6.22 7.23
CA THR A 130 -14.66 5.24 8.28
C THR A 130 -13.73 5.42 9.48
N ALA A 131 -12.44 5.62 9.24
CA ALA A 131 -11.44 5.77 10.28
C ALA A 131 -11.58 7.09 11.07
N ALA A 132 -12.12 8.14 10.42
CA ALA A 132 -12.44 9.42 11.06
C ALA A 132 -13.55 9.29 12.11
N THR A 133 -14.50 8.35 11.98
CA THR A 133 -15.61 8.17 12.93
C THR A 133 -15.17 7.85 14.36
N ARG A 134 -14.04 7.15 14.50
CA ARG A 134 -13.52 6.66 15.78
C ARG A 134 -12.13 7.17 16.12
N GLY A 135 -11.52 8.01 15.27
CA GLY A 135 -10.16 8.51 15.47
C GLY A 135 -9.15 7.36 15.59
N VAL A 136 -9.23 6.37 14.70
CA VAL A 136 -8.42 5.14 14.81
C VAL A 136 -7.05 5.24 14.16
N VAL A 137 -6.83 6.28 13.34
CA VAL A 137 -5.55 6.50 12.65
C VAL A 137 -4.63 7.33 13.54
N ASP A 138 -3.77 6.65 14.26
CA ASP A 138 -2.66 7.26 15.00
C ASP A 138 -1.39 6.41 14.85
N THR A 139 -0.23 7.05 15.02
CA THR A 139 1.10 6.44 14.81
C THR A 139 1.28 5.18 15.63
N GLU A 140 0.82 5.17 16.89
CA GLU A 140 0.92 4.01 17.78
C GLU A 140 0.03 2.85 17.29
N ARG A 141 -1.23 3.12 16.95
CA ARG A 141 -2.18 2.10 16.48
C ARG A 141 -1.78 1.50 15.13
N VAL A 142 -1.33 2.34 14.21
CA VAL A 142 -0.86 1.89 12.89
C VAL A 142 0.44 1.09 13.05
N GLY A 143 1.35 1.51 13.93
CA GLY A 143 2.58 0.76 14.23
C GLY A 143 2.29 -0.60 14.89
N ALA A 144 1.37 -0.63 15.87
CA ALA A 144 0.93 -1.85 16.53
C ALA A 144 0.27 -2.82 15.54
N TYR A 145 -0.67 -2.34 14.72
CA TYR A 145 -1.31 -3.15 13.69
C TYR A 145 -0.30 -3.65 12.65
N GLY A 146 0.64 -2.80 12.20
CA GLY A 146 1.73 -3.22 11.31
C GLY A 146 2.56 -4.36 11.89
N GLY A 147 2.89 -4.28 13.18
CA GLY A 147 3.55 -5.37 13.90
C GLY A 147 2.71 -6.67 13.97
N VAL A 148 1.39 -6.53 14.16
CA VAL A 148 0.45 -7.67 14.14
C VAL A 148 0.43 -8.31 12.75
N VAL A 149 0.21 -7.55 11.68
CA VAL A 149 0.13 -8.07 10.31
C VAL A 149 1.43 -8.79 9.94
N VAL A 150 2.60 -8.20 10.21
CA VAL A 150 3.90 -8.84 9.90
C VAL A 150 4.05 -10.20 10.61
N ARG A 151 3.70 -10.28 11.90
CA ARG A 151 3.78 -11.54 12.66
C ARG A 151 2.73 -12.56 12.19
N THR A 152 1.55 -12.10 11.84
CA THR A 152 0.47 -12.91 11.25
C THR A 152 0.90 -13.51 9.91
N THR A 153 1.64 -12.76 9.08
CA THR A 153 2.19 -13.24 7.81
C THR A 153 3.30 -14.28 7.98
N ALA A 154 4.04 -14.26 9.09
CA ALA A 154 5.17 -15.15 9.29
C ALA A 154 4.79 -16.65 9.25
N VAL A 155 3.64 -17.02 9.83
CA VAL A 155 3.16 -18.42 9.84
C VAL A 155 2.81 -18.92 8.43
N PRO A 156 1.88 -18.31 7.67
CA PRO A 156 1.56 -18.74 6.32
C PRO A 156 2.76 -18.64 5.37
N PHE A 157 3.65 -17.66 5.57
CA PHE A 157 4.90 -17.58 4.81
C PHE A 157 5.80 -18.79 5.07
N THR A 158 6.00 -19.15 6.34
CA THR A 158 6.88 -20.28 6.71
C THR A 158 6.30 -21.61 6.23
N VAL A 159 4.99 -21.84 6.42
CA VAL A 159 4.32 -23.06 5.94
C VAL A 159 4.33 -23.10 4.40
N GLY A 160 4.06 -21.99 3.74
CA GLY A 160 4.11 -21.90 2.27
C GLY A 160 5.51 -22.14 1.73
N LEU A 161 6.54 -21.65 2.41
CA LEU A 161 7.94 -21.93 2.06
C LEU A 161 8.26 -23.41 2.20
N VAL A 162 7.83 -24.06 3.29
CA VAL A 162 8.02 -25.51 3.48
C VAL A 162 7.34 -26.30 2.36
N LEU A 163 6.06 -26.03 2.10
CA LEU A 163 5.31 -26.70 1.02
C LEU A 163 5.94 -26.47 -0.36
N PHE A 164 6.38 -25.23 -0.63
CA PHE A 164 7.09 -24.89 -1.86
C PHE A 164 8.40 -25.66 -2.00
N THR A 165 9.20 -25.75 -0.92
CA THR A 165 10.45 -26.52 -0.95
C THR A 165 10.20 -28.01 -1.11
N GLN A 166 9.15 -28.56 -0.51
CA GLN A 166 8.75 -29.95 -0.67
C GLN A 166 8.36 -30.22 -2.13
N GLY A 167 7.46 -29.43 -2.72
CA GLY A 167 7.07 -29.57 -4.12
C GLY A 167 8.25 -29.42 -5.09
N ALA A 168 9.18 -28.50 -4.81
CA ALA A 168 10.40 -28.36 -5.60
C ALA A 168 11.31 -29.60 -5.50
N VAL A 169 11.47 -30.18 -4.31
CA VAL A 169 12.26 -31.41 -4.10
C VAL A 169 11.59 -32.60 -4.79
N ASP A 170 10.29 -32.77 -4.65
CA ASP A 170 9.53 -33.86 -5.28
C ASP A 170 9.58 -33.76 -6.81
N PHE A 171 9.49 -32.55 -7.36
CA PHE A 171 9.68 -32.29 -8.78
C PHE A 171 11.09 -32.64 -9.27
N LEU A 172 12.13 -32.31 -8.49
CA LEU A 172 13.51 -32.64 -8.83
C LEU A 172 13.78 -34.15 -8.73
N GLN A 173 13.20 -34.83 -7.75
CA GLN A 173 13.34 -36.29 -7.57
C GLN A 173 12.62 -37.07 -8.67
N SER A 174 11.38 -36.69 -8.99
CA SER A 174 10.58 -37.30 -10.06
C SER A 174 11.19 -37.11 -11.46
N ASN A 175 11.97 -36.05 -11.66
CA ASN A 175 12.62 -35.72 -12.93
C ASN A 175 14.14 -35.94 -12.95
N ALA A 176 14.70 -36.60 -11.94
CA ALA A 176 16.15 -36.85 -11.80
C ALA A 176 16.75 -37.67 -12.97
N GLY A 177 15.92 -38.32 -13.78
CA GLY A 177 16.31 -39.06 -14.98
C GLY A 177 16.17 -38.31 -16.32
N THR A 178 15.67 -37.07 -16.34
CA THR A 178 15.29 -36.37 -17.57
C THR A 178 16.23 -35.18 -17.85
N PRO A 179 17.19 -35.28 -18.81
CA PRO A 179 18.28 -34.30 -19.01
C PRO A 179 17.82 -32.85 -19.29
N GLY A 180 16.59 -32.64 -19.77
CA GLY A 180 16.06 -31.32 -20.12
C GLY A 180 15.44 -30.53 -18.97
N ILE A 181 14.98 -31.19 -17.90
CA ILE A 181 14.19 -30.54 -16.84
C ILE A 181 15.08 -29.79 -15.86
N GLN A 182 16.27 -30.30 -15.54
CA GLN A 182 17.27 -29.57 -14.75
C GLN A 182 17.72 -28.27 -15.44
N GLN A 183 17.82 -28.25 -16.78
CA GLN A 183 18.08 -27.03 -17.55
C GLN A 183 16.88 -26.06 -17.52
N LEU A 184 15.65 -26.56 -17.52
CA LEU A 184 14.43 -25.74 -17.42
C LEU A 184 14.28 -25.12 -16.02
N THR A 185 14.51 -25.87 -14.95
CA THR A 185 14.50 -25.35 -13.57
C THR A 185 15.62 -24.33 -13.36
N GLY A 186 16.82 -24.60 -13.88
CA GLY A 186 17.91 -23.63 -13.92
C GLY A 186 17.51 -22.35 -14.66
N LYS A 187 16.88 -22.48 -15.84
CA LYS A 187 16.37 -21.36 -16.63
C LYS A 187 15.25 -20.57 -15.95
N LEU A 188 14.38 -21.23 -15.19
CA LEU A 188 13.24 -20.60 -14.50
C LEU A 188 13.71 -19.86 -13.24
N LEU A 189 14.64 -20.48 -12.50
CA LEU A 189 15.31 -19.87 -11.36
C LEU A 189 16.16 -18.67 -11.80
N THR A 190 16.93 -18.78 -12.89
CA THR A 190 17.56 -17.60 -13.50
C THR A 190 16.48 -16.62 -13.95
N ARG A 191 15.39 -16.99 -14.61
CA ARG A 191 14.35 -16.01 -15.02
C ARG A 191 13.76 -15.17 -13.87
N VAL A 192 13.66 -15.74 -12.67
CA VAL A 192 13.15 -15.04 -11.47
C VAL A 192 14.26 -14.25 -10.77
N LEU A 193 15.49 -14.75 -10.78
CA LEU A 193 16.66 -14.11 -10.17
C LEU A 193 17.33 -13.08 -11.09
N ASP A 194 17.21 -13.19 -12.41
CA ASP A 194 17.84 -12.35 -13.43
C ASP A 194 17.39 -10.89 -13.28
N PRO A 195 16.08 -10.56 -13.10
CA PRO A 195 15.68 -9.18 -12.83
C PRO A 195 16.31 -8.58 -11.56
N ILE A 196 16.65 -9.43 -10.59
CA ILE A 196 17.22 -9.06 -9.29
C ILE A 196 18.75 -8.95 -9.38
N PHE A 197 19.43 -9.90 -10.01
CA PHE A 197 20.89 -10.02 -10.00
C PHE A 197 21.56 -9.67 -11.33
N ASP A 198 20.86 -9.77 -12.46
CA ASP A 198 21.36 -9.51 -13.81
C ASP A 198 20.45 -8.54 -14.60
N PRO A 199 20.45 -7.25 -14.22
CA PRO A 199 19.60 -6.23 -14.83
C PRO A 199 19.93 -5.99 -16.30
N VAL A 200 18.90 -5.81 -17.13
CA VAL A 200 19.06 -5.46 -18.55
C VAL A 200 19.94 -4.20 -18.70
N PRO A 201 21.05 -4.26 -19.45
CA PRO A 201 21.96 -3.12 -19.63
C PRO A 201 21.27 -1.91 -20.25
N GLY A 202 21.64 -0.71 -19.81
CA GLY A 202 21.11 0.57 -20.35
C GLY A 202 19.72 0.96 -19.84
N ARG A 203 19.16 0.20 -18.89
CA ARG A 203 17.82 0.41 -18.34
C ARG A 203 17.88 0.83 -16.87
N THR A 204 16.98 1.72 -16.45
CA THR A 204 16.79 2.01 -15.02
C THR A 204 16.05 0.87 -14.33
N HIS A 205 16.39 0.59 -13.08
CA HIS A 205 15.71 -0.42 -12.25
C HIS A 205 15.47 0.12 -10.84
N ILE A 206 14.97 1.36 -10.78
CA ILE A 206 14.86 2.15 -9.56
C ILE A 206 13.87 1.48 -8.60
N ALA A 207 12.78 0.89 -9.08
CA ALA A 207 11.77 0.28 -8.23
C ALA A 207 12.32 -0.92 -7.43
N ILE A 208 12.92 -1.88 -8.13
CA ILE A 208 13.48 -3.10 -7.53
C ILE A 208 14.68 -2.76 -6.63
N PHE A 209 15.54 -1.86 -7.08
CA PHE A 209 16.70 -1.42 -6.30
C PHE A 209 16.27 -0.70 -5.01
N SER A 210 15.27 0.18 -5.07
CA SER A 210 14.75 0.88 -3.89
C SER A 210 14.10 -0.09 -2.90
N LEU A 211 13.41 -1.12 -3.39
CA LEU A 211 12.85 -2.17 -2.54
C LEU A 211 13.94 -2.97 -1.82
N LEU A 212 14.98 -3.40 -2.53
CA LEU A 212 16.14 -4.09 -1.95
C LEU A 212 16.85 -3.23 -0.90
N LEU A 213 17.04 -1.94 -1.20
CA LEU A 213 17.64 -0.99 -0.26
C LEU A 213 16.78 -0.82 0.99
N ALA A 214 15.46 -0.71 0.85
CA ALA A 214 14.53 -0.61 1.97
C ALA A 214 14.59 -1.85 2.87
N LEU A 215 14.60 -3.04 2.27
CA LEU A 215 14.69 -4.31 2.98
C LEU A 215 16.02 -4.47 3.72
N ALA A 216 17.15 -4.18 3.05
CA ALA A 216 18.47 -4.25 3.64
C ALA A 216 18.62 -3.27 4.81
N ALA A 217 18.19 -2.03 4.64
CA ALA A 217 18.28 -1.01 5.69
C ALA A 217 17.40 -1.36 6.91
N ALA A 218 16.19 -1.91 6.68
CA ALA A 218 15.31 -2.35 7.76
C ALA A 218 15.86 -3.57 8.50
N ALA A 219 16.45 -4.54 7.79
CA ALA A 219 17.07 -5.71 8.40
C ALA A 219 18.31 -5.35 9.23
N LEU A 220 19.16 -4.44 8.73
CA LEU A 220 20.31 -3.93 9.46
C LEU A 220 19.92 -3.13 10.70
N ALA A 221 18.96 -2.21 10.58
CA ALA A 221 18.48 -1.44 11.72
C ALA A 221 17.96 -2.37 12.84
N ARG A 222 17.17 -3.39 12.49
CA ARG A 222 16.70 -4.39 13.46
C ARG A 222 17.81 -5.25 14.04
N GLY A 223 18.80 -5.63 13.23
CA GLY A 223 19.94 -6.41 13.69
C GLY A 223 20.77 -5.62 14.71
N LEU A 224 21.01 -4.34 14.45
CA LEU A 224 21.72 -3.43 15.35
C LEU A 224 20.94 -3.19 16.65
N ASP A 225 19.64 -2.93 16.56
CA ASP A 225 18.75 -2.77 17.74
C ASP A 225 18.77 -4.00 18.66
N ALA A 226 18.98 -5.18 18.08
CA ALA A 226 18.92 -6.45 18.80
C ALA A 226 20.21 -6.74 19.58
N LEU A 227 21.36 -6.31 19.06
CA LEU A 227 22.68 -6.59 19.62
C LEU A 227 22.99 -5.71 20.84
N PRO A 228 23.50 -6.27 21.95
CA PRO A 228 23.91 -5.50 23.13
C PRO A 228 25.29 -4.86 22.89
N LEU A 229 25.40 -4.00 21.88
CA LEU A 229 26.68 -3.37 21.50
C LEU A 229 27.23 -2.47 22.62
N SER A 230 26.35 -1.90 23.44
CA SER A 230 26.71 -1.10 24.61
C SER A 230 27.32 -1.93 25.75
N GLU A 231 26.96 -3.21 25.87
CA GLU A 231 27.51 -4.12 26.90
C GLU A 231 28.88 -4.69 26.52
N LEU A 232 29.26 -4.61 25.24
CA LEU A 232 30.53 -5.10 24.71
C LEU A 232 31.67 -4.08 24.81
N VAL A 233 31.37 -2.83 25.17
CA VAL A 233 32.36 -1.75 25.30
C VAL A 233 32.77 -1.63 26.78
N PRO A 234 34.06 -1.77 27.12
CA PRO A 234 34.53 -1.60 28.49
C PRO A 234 34.24 -0.18 29.00
N GLU A 235 33.61 -0.07 30.17
CA GLU A 235 33.40 1.20 30.89
C GLU A 235 34.76 1.79 31.31
N THR A 236 35.40 2.51 30.40
CA THR A 236 36.64 3.25 30.64
C THR A 236 36.42 4.70 30.30
N SER A 237 37.03 5.60 31.07
CA SER A 237 36.76 7.05 31.04
C SER A 237 37.09 7.74 29.71
N ASP A 238 37.81 7.07 28.81
CA ASP A 238 38.19 7.53 27.46
C ASP A 238 37.44 6.80 26.32
N ALA A 239 36.43 5.98 26.63
CA ALA A 239 35.70 5.25 25.60
C ALA A 239 34.88 6.23 24.72
N PRO A 240 34.96 6.14 23.38
CA PRO A 240 34.13 6.93 22.48
C PRO A 240 32.65 6.64 22.76
N ASP A 241 31.79 7.64 22.56
CA ASP A 241 30.34 7.55 22.80
C ASP A 241 29.66 6.67 21.74
N VAL A 242 29.84 5.35 21.88
CA VAL A 242 29.36 4.32 20.95
C VAL A 242 27.84 4.36 20.85
N ASP A 243 27.13 4.69 21.93
CA ASP A 243 25.67 4.80 21.93
C ASP A 243 25.17 5.89 20.98
N ARG A 244 25.81 7.07 20.97
CA ARG A 244 25.49 8.11 19.98
C ARG A 244 25.77 7.66 18.55
N ALA A 245 26.88 6.96 18.31
CA ALA A 245 27.26 6.50 16.98
C ALA A 245 26.27 5.44 16.46
N VAL A 246 25.91 4.46 17.30
CA VAL A 246 24.92 3.42 16.97
C VAL A 246 23.55 4.06 16.72
N ALA A 247 23.08 4.96 17.58
CA ALA A 247 21.80 5.65 17.40
C ALA A 247 21.77 6.50 16.12
N ALA A 248 22.89 7.12 15.73
CA ALA A 248 23.01 7.86 14.48
C ALA A 248 22.95 6.95 13.25
N VAL A 249 23.63 5.79 13.28
CA VAL A 249 23.60 4.80 12.21
C VAL A 249 22.20 4.20 12.06
N GLU A 250 21.57 3.80 13.16
CA GLU A 250 20.22 3.25 13.22
C GLU A 250 19.19 4.25 12.68
N ARG A 251 19.28 5.52 13.10
CA ARG A 251 18.43 6.60 12.58
C ARG A 251 18.62 6.78 11.08
N THR A 252 19.86 6.78 10.60
CA THR A 252 20.18 6.91 9.16
C THR A 252 19.62 5.72 8.38
N LEU A 253 19.83 4.49 8.83
CA LEU A 253 19.30 3.28 8.18
C LEU A 253 17.76 3.30 8.13
N ARG A 254 17.10 3.67 9.22
CA ARG A 254 15.63 3.81 9.25
C ARG A 254 15.15 4.88 8.28
N TRP A 255 15.82 6.03 8.22
CA TRP A 255 15.46 7.09 7.26
C TRP A 255 15.67 6.67 5.81
N THR A 256 16.83 6.10 5.49
CA THR A 256 17.15 5.58 4.15
C THR A 256 16.14 4.51 3.74
N GLY A 257 15.81 3.58 4.63
CA GLY A 257 14.81 2.55 4.36
C GLY A 257 13.41 3.11 4.11
N ARG A 258 12.98 4.12 4.89
CA ARG A 258 11.69 4.80 4.69
C ARG A 258 11.65 5.55 3.35
N LEU A 259 12.71 6.27 3.02
CA LEU A 259 12.79 7.04 1.77
C LEU A 259 12.78 6.10 0.56
N ALA A 260 13.55 5.01 0.61
CA ALA A 260 13.58 4.00 -0.44
C ALA A 260 12.21 3.32 -0.62
N LEU A 261 11.49 3.04 0.48
CA LEU A 261 10.14 2.48 0.42
C LEU A 261 9.11 3.45 -0.20
N LEU A 262 9.25 4.75 0.03
CA LEU A 262 8.41 5.78 -0.61
C LEU A 262 8.71 5.93 -2.10
N VAL A 263 9.98 5.83 -2.49
CA VAL A 263 10.41 5.97 -3.89
C VAL A 263 10.01 4.76 -4.73
N ALA A 264 10.07 3.54 -4.18
CA ALA A 264 9.79 2.30 -4.90
C ALA A 264 8.47 2.29 -5.72
N PRO A 265 7.29 2.65 -5.17
CA PRO A 265 6.03 2.66 -5.93
C PRO A 265 5.98 3.76 -6.97
N VAL A 266 6.51 4.96 -6.68
CA VAL A 266 6.56 6.06 -7.65
C VAL A 266 7.47 5.69 -8.81
N ALA A 267 8.66 5.17 -8.52
CA ALA A 267 9.59 4.67 -9.51
C ALA A 267 8.98 3.54 -10.36
N GLY A 268 8.29 2.59 -9.73
CA GLY A 268 7.59 1.53 -10.44
C GLY A 268 6.51 2.04 -11.39
N LEU A 269 5.70 3.01 -10.96
CA LEU A 269 4.70 3.65 -11.83
C LEU A 269 5.33 4.41 -12.99
N PHE A 270 6.45 5.10 -12.76
CA PHE A 270 7.18 5.81 -13.82
C PHE A 270 7.82 4.84 -14.82
N GLU A 271 8.49 3.80 -14.34
CA GLU A 271 9.15 2.78 -15.18
C GLU A 271 8.15 1.96 -16.00
N LEU A 272 7.00 1.62 -15.42
CA LEU A 272 5.93 0.85 -16.08
C LEU A 272 5.02 1.71 -16.96
N GLY A 273 4.74 2.96 -16.56
CA GLY A 273 3.72 3.80 -17.19
C GLY A 273 4.22 4.72 -18.30
N LEU A 274 5.42 5.32 -18.14
CA LEU A 274 5.94 6.31 -19.09
C LEU A 274 6.98 5.74 -20.06
N GLY A 275 7.52 4.56 -19.77
CA GLY A 275 8.59 3.95 -20.56
C GLY A 275 9.94 4.64 -20.36
N GLN A 276 11.02 3.89 -20.58
CA GLN A 276 12.38 4.35 -20.25
C GLN A 276 12.90 5.46 -21.16
N GLU A 277 12.39 5.55 -22.39
CA GLU A 277 12.75 6.61 -23.33
C GLU A 277 12.30 7.99 -22.85
N SER A 278 11.12 8.06 -22.21
CA SER A 278 10.61 9.31 -21.61
C SER A 278 11.46 9.75 -20.42
N LEU A 279 11.96 8.79 -19.63
CA LEU A 279 12.81 9.03 -18.46
C LEU A 279 14.19 9.55 -18.86
N ALA A 280 14.76 9.01 -19.94
CA ALA A 280 16.01 9.49 -20.53
C ALA A 280 15.87 10.91 -21.11
N GLY A 281 14.69 11.27 -21.64
CA GLY A 281 14.43 12.61 -22.17
C GLY A 281 14.17 13.70 -21.12
N LEU A 282 13.71 13.32 -19.91
CA LEU A 282 13.40 14.25 -18.82
C LEU A 282 14.60 14.59 -17.94
N LEU A 283 15.60 13.70 -17.88
CA LEU A 283 16.77 13.85 -17.02
C LEU A 283 17.99 14.30 -17.83
N PRO A 284 18.88 15.13 -17.25
CA PRO A 284 20.20 15.35 -17.83
C PRO A 284 20.91 14.02 -18.05
N VAL A 285 21.55 13.85 -19.22
CA VAL A 285 22.18 12.59 -19.65
C VAL A 285 23.07 11.98 -18.57
N GLY A 286 23.93 12.80 -17.94
CA GLY A 286 24.82 12.33 -16.87
C GLY A 286 24.10 11.84 -15.61
N LEU A 287 22.93 12.39 -15.29
CA LEU A 287 22.13 11.96 -14.14
C LEU A 287 21.41 10.63 -14.45
N TYR A 288 20.90 10.48 -15.67
CA TYR A 288 20.32 9.22 -16.14
C TYR A 288 21.36 8.09 -16.15
N GLU A 289 22.54 8.33 -16.71
CA GLU A 289 23.65 7.36 -16.73
C GLU A 289 24.09 6.98 -15.31
N LEU A 290 24.18 7.94 -14.39
CA LEU A 290 24.48 7.66 -12.99
C LEU A 290 23.42 6.76 -12.34
N ILE A 291 22.14 7.04 -12.56
CA ILE A 291 21.04 6.23 -12.03
C ILE A 291 21.09 4.81 -12.60
N VAL A 292 21.30 4.67 -13.92
CA VAL A 292 21.45 3.35 -14.56
C VAL A 292 22.65 2.62 -13.97
N ALA A 293 23.80 3.27 -13.85
CA ALA A 293 25.01 2.66 -13.29
C ALA A 293 24.80 2.17 -11.86
N VAL A 294 24.17 2.96 -10.98
CA VAL A 294 23.92 2.59 -9.59
C VAL A 294 22.85 1.50 -9.48
N THR A 295 21.71 1.67 -10.16
CA THR A 295 20.58 0.74 -10.05
C THR A 295 20.83 -0.57 -10.76
N ALA A 296 21.67 -0.61 -11.79
CA ALA A 296 22.04 -1.82 -12.50
C ALA A 296 23.34 -2.47 -11.98
N ALA A 297 24.04 -1.87 -11.01
CA ALA A 297 25.30 -2.43 -10.49
C ALA A 297 25.09 -3.79 -9.79
N PRO A 298 25.58 -4.92 -10.35
CA PRO A 298 25.35 -6.24 -9.79
C PRO A 298 26.04 -6.39 -8.42
N GLY A 299 27.23 -5.80 -8.25
CA GLY A 299 27.96 -5.83 -6.98
C GLY A 299 27.19 -5.13 -5.85
N LEU A 300 26.52 -4.01 -6.14
CA LEU A 300 25.79 -3.24 -5.13
C LEU A 300 24.48 -3.93 -4.74
N ARG A 301 23.79 -4.54 -5.70
CA ARG A 301 22.60 -5.37 -5.44
C ARG A 301 22.94 -6.62 -4.64
N GLY A 302 24.02 -7.32 -5.00
CA GLY A 302 24.53 -8.46 -4.25
C GLY A 302 24.88 -8.09 -2.81
N LEU A 303 25.54 -6.95 -2.61
CA LEU A 303 25.83 -6.43 -1.28
C LEU A 303 24.55 -6.17 -0.47
N LEU A 304 23.56 -5.47 -1.05
CA LEU A 304 22.28 -5.20 -0.38
C LEU A 304 21.55 -6.50 0.00
N TRP A 305 21.58 -7.50 -0.87
CA TRP A 305 21.00 -8.82 -0.60
C TRP A 305 21.68 -9.52 0.57
N TRP A 306 23.01 -9.54 0.62
CA TRP A 306 23.77 -10.13 1.72
C TRP A 306 23.59 -9.38 3.04
N LEU A 307 23.50 -8.05 2.99
CA LEU A 307 23.20 -7.22 4.16
C LEU A 307 21.78 -7.50 4.69
N PHE A 308 20.81 -7.67 3.79
CA PHE A 308 19.46 -8.11 4.15
C PHE A 308 19.47 -9.48 4.83
N LEU A 309 20.11 -10.48 4.22
CA LEU A 309 20.18 -11.84 4.76
C LEU A 309 20.86 -11.88 6.14
N SER A 310 22.02 -11.25 6.27
CA SER A 310 22.78 -11.22 7.53
C SER A 310 22.01 -10.48 8.64
N GLY A 311 21.45 -9.31 8.35
CA GLY A 311 20.63 -8.56 9.30
C GLY A 311 19.38 -9.32 9.74
N ALA A 312 18.73 -10.03 8.82
CA ALA A 312 17.57 -10.87 9.12
C ALA A 312 17.94 -12.06 10.02
N VAL A 313 19.04 -12.78 9.71
CA VAL A 313 19.52 -13.91 10.51
C VAL A 313 19.85 -13.48 11.94
N VAL A 314 20.59 -12.38 12.11
CA VAL A 314 20.93 -11.84 13.45
C VAL A 314 19.67 -11.44 14.22
N SER A 315 18.74 -10.73 13.58
CA SER A 315 17.49 -10.31 14.20
C SER A 315 16.66 -11.50 14.68
N VAL A 316 16.56 -12.56 13.86
CA VAL A 316 15.82 -13.78 14.19
C VAL A 316 16.50 -14.52 15.34
N ALA A 317 17.83 -14.70 15.28
CA ALA A 317 18.59 -15.41 16.31
C ALA A 317 18.45 -14.73 17.68
N VAL A 318 18.60 -13.40 17.74
CA VAL A 318 18.43 -12.64 18.99
C VAL A 318 16.98 -12.65 19.47
N TRP A 319 16.01 -12.56 18.55
CA TRP A 319 14.60 -12.68 18.90
C TRP A 319 14.29 -14.02 19.58
N VAL A 320 14.79 -15.13 19.02
CA VAL A 320 14.66 -16.48 19.61
C VAL A 320 15.32 -16.52 20.99
N LEU A 321 16.54 -16.00 21.14
CA LEU A 321 17.27 -15.98 22.41
C LEU A 321 16.56 -15.16 23.50
N ARG A 322 16.06 -13.96 23.17
CA ARG A 322 15.31 -13.13 24.13
C ARG A 322 14.00 -13.78 24.53
N ARG A 323 13.34 -14.49 23.59
CA ARG A 323 12.07 -15.19 23.81
C ARG A 323 12.22 -16.37 24.75
N THR A 324 13.30 -17.14 24.63
CA THR A 324 13.55 -18.30 25.50
C THR A 324 13.94 -17.90 26.93
N VAL A 325 14.47 -16.69 27.12
CA VAL A 325 14.95 -16.21 28.44
C VAL A 325 13.89 -15.40 29.22
N GLN A 326 12.92 -14.77 28.56
CA GLN A 326 12.01 -13.79 29.21
C GLN A 326 10.55 -14.26 29.41
N SER A 327 10.23 -15.56 29.39
CA SER A 327 8.83 -16.00 29.46
C SER A 327 8.26 -15.98 30.89
N SER A 328 7.65 -14.86 31.28
CA SER A 328 6.58 -14.83 32.31
C SER A 328 5.21 -15.07 31.66
N ALA A 329 4.39 -15.92 32.27
CA ALA A 329 3.16 -16.49 31.71
C ALA A 329 2.11 -15.44 31.25
N ASP A 330 2.04 -14.27 31.91
CA ASP A 330 1.04 -13.24 31.58
C ASP A 330 1.29 -12.50 30.25
N ARG A 331 2.52 -12.54 29.72
CA ARG A 331 2.90 -11.87 28.47
C ARG A 331 2.84 -12.79 27.24
N VAL A 332 2.46 -14.06 27.42
CA VAL A 332 2.45 -15.07 26.36
C VAL A 332 1.24 -14.89 25.43
N GLY A 333 0.07 -14.58 25.98
CA GLY A 333 -1.18 -14.48 25.21
C GLY A 333 -1.19 -13.37 24.15
N SER A 334 -0.75 -12.16 24.49
CA SER A 334 -0.72 -11.03 23.54
C SER A 334 0.37 -11.17 22.48
N VAL A 335 1.47 -11.88 22.79
CA VAL A 335 2.57 -12.09 21.84
C VAL A 335 2.29 -13.24 20.88
N LEU A 336 1.58 -14.29 21.32
CA LEU A 336 1.20 -15.42 20.46
C LEU A 336 -0.03 -15.15 19.61
N ALA A 337 -0.90 -14.21 19.99
CA ALA A 337 -2.15 -13.89 19.30
C ALA A 337 -2.00 -13.69 17.76
N PRO A 338 -1.01 -12.94 17.24
CA PRO A 338 -0.80 -12.81 15.80
C PRO A 338 -0.46 -14.14 15.11
N TYR A 339 0.33 -15.00 15.77
CA TYR A 339 0.70 -16.31 15.22
C TYR A 339 -0.48 -17.27 15.20
N VAL A 340 -1.38 -17.19 16.19
CA VAL A 340 -2.67 -17.92 16.17
C VAL A 340 -3.51 -17.46 14.99
N GLY A 341 -3.61 -16.14 14.75
CA GLY A 341 -4.30 -15.60 13.58
C GLY A 341 -3.67 -16.07 12.25
N GLY A 342 -2.34 -16.10 12.17
CA GLY A 342 -1.61 -16.64 11.02
C GLY A 342 -1.84 -18.14 10.81
N GLY A 343 -1.94 -18.90 11.90
CA GLY A 343 -2.31 -20.32 11.88
C GLY A 343 -3.73 -20.53 11.35
N VAL A 344 -4.71 -19.75 11.82
CA VAL A 344 -6.09 -19.78 11.32
C VAL A 344 -6.15 -19.44 9.82
N ILE A 345 -5.40 -18.43 9.38
CA ILE A 345 -5.29 -18.07 7.96
C ILE A 345 -4.70 -19.23 7.15
N THR A 346 -3.65 -19.87 7.64
CA THR A 346 -2.98 -20.98 6.97
C THR A 346 -3.93 -22.17 6.82
N LEU A 347 -4.57 -22.59 7.91
CA LEU A 347 -5.55 -23.68 7.90
C LEU A 347 -6.75 -23.35 7.01
N GLY A 348 -7.24 -22.12 7.06
CA GLY A 348 -8.32 -21.64 6.21
C GLY A 348 -7.94 -21.71 4.72
N ALA A 349 -6.76 -21.19 4.36
CA ALA A 349 -6.24 -21.20 2.99
C ALA A 349 -6.07 -22.62 2.44
N VAL A 350 -5.54 -23.54 3.25
CA VAL A 350 -5.42 -24.95 2.87
C VAL A 350 -6.79 -25.61 2.72
N ALA A 351 -7.72 -25.35 3.64
CA ALA A 351 -9.06 -25.94 3.61
C ALA A 351 -9.89 -25.52 2.38
N VAL A 352 -9.66 -24.32 1.84
CA VAL A 352 -10.35 -23.82 0.64
C VAL A 352 -9.49 -23.87 -0.62
N ALA A 353 -8.30 -24.49 -0.58
CA ALA A 353 -7.32 -24.43 -1.67
C ALA A 353 -7.90 -24.90 -3.01
N GLY A 354 -8.58 -26.06 -3.04
CA GLY A 354 -9.25 -26.57 -4.24
C GLY A 354 -10.29 -25.59 -4.79
N PRO A 355 -11.36 -25.26 -4.02
CA PRO A 355 -12.38 -24.32 -4.45
C PRO A 355 -11.85 -22.93 -4.82
N ALA A 356 -10.81 -22.44 -4.15
CA ALA A 356 -10.20 -21.15 -4.41
C ALA A 356 -9.45 -21.16 -5.75
N VAL A 357 -8.64 -22.19 -6.01
CA VAL A 357 -7.94 -22.36 -7.28
C VAL A 357 -8.93 -22.55 -8.42
N ASP A 358 -9.94 -23.41 -8.26
CA ASP A 358 -10.97 -23.63 -9.27
C ASP A 358 -11.72 -22.33 -9.60
N GLY A 359 -12.03 -21.54 -8.57
CA GLY A 359 -12.65 -20.23 -8.72
C GLY A 359 -11.77 -19.23 -9.46
N ILE A 360 -10.46 -19.18 -9.14
CA ILE A 360 -9.48 -18.34 -9.82
C ILE A 360 -9.30 -18.77 -11.27
N GLU A 361 -9.15 -20.07 -11.52
CA GLU A 361 -9.03 -20.64 -12.86
C GLU A 361 -10.25 -20.32 -13.71
N THR A 362 -11.46 -20.53 -13.16
CA THR A 362 -12.72 -20.20 -13.83
C THR A 362 -12.81 -18.71 -14.14
N ALA A 363 -12.46 -17.85 -13.18
CA ALA A 363 -12.48 -16.40 -13.36
C ALA A 363 -11.47 -15.95 -14.42
N LEU A 364 -10.25 -16.48 -14.40
CA LEU A 364 -9.21 -16.13 -15.37
C LEU A 364 -9.49 -16.70 -16.77
N ARG A 365 -10.09 -17.89 -16.87
CA ARG A 365 -10.55 -18.45 -18.16
C ARG A 365 -11.67 -17.65 -18.80
N ALA A 366 -12.50 -16.99 -17.99
CA ALA A 366 -13.50 -16.05 -18.48
C ALA A 366 -12.88 -14.73 -18.99
N THR A 367 -11.56 -14.55 -18.85
CA THR A 367 -10.82 -13.41 -19.39
C THR A 367 -9.90 -13.84 -20.55
N PRO A 368 -9.44 -12.92 -21.41
CA PRO A 368 -8.37 -13.12 -22.40
C PRO A 368 -7.06 -13.70 -21.83
N ALA A 369 -6.89 -13.73 -20.50
CA ALA A 369 -5.76 -14.40 -19.86
C ALA A 369 -5.89 -15.94 -19.85
N ALA A 370 -6.93 -16.53 -20.45
CA ALA A 370 -7.12 -17.97 -20.55
C ALA A 370 -5.88 -18.72 -21.06
N ALA A 371 -5.20 -18.18 -22.09
CA ALA A 371 -3.96 -18.78 -22.60
C ALA A 371 -2.81 -18.71 -21.57
N ALA A 372 -2.73 -17.65 -20.77
CA ALA A 372 -1.74 -17.53 -19.70
C ALA A 372 -2.04 -18.49 -18.53
N VAL A 373 -3.31 -18.81 -18.27
CA VAL A 373 -3.70 -19.81 -17.28
C VAL A 373 -3.15 -21.18 -17.66
N GLU A 374 -3.36 -21.62 -18.91
CA GLU A 374 -2.85 -22.90 -19.39
C GLU A 374 -1.32 -22.93 -19.45
N GLN A 375 -0.70 -21.80 -19.80
CA GLN A 375 0.76 -21.72 -19.94
C GLN A 375 1.50 -21.62 -18.61
N PHE A 376 0.92 -20.97 -17.59
CA PHE A 376 1.61 -20.63 -16.35
C PHE A 376 0.95 -21.17 -15.10
N LEU A 377 -0.38 -21.10 -14.98
CA LEU A 377 -1.07 -21.49 -13.74
C LEU A 377 -1.21 -23.01 -13.62
N VAL A 378 -1.67 -23.69 -14.68
CA VAL A 378 -1.86 -25.16 -14.67
C VAL A 378 -0.55 -25.90 -14.40
N PRO A 379 0.59 -25.60 -15.07
CA PRO A 379 1.85 -26.29 -14.78
C PRO A 379 2.36 -26.03 -13.36
N VAL A 380 2.10 -24.84 -12.80
CA VAL A 380 2.48 -24.52 -11.42
C VAL A 380 1.61 -25.30 -10.43
N LEU A 381 0.31 -25.44 -10.70
CA LEU A 381 -0.59 -26.26 -9.89
C LEU A 381 -0.21 -27.74 -9.92
N ASP A 382 0.15 -28.26 -11.09
CA ASP A 382 0.59 -29.65 -11.27
C ASP A 382 1.86 -29.96 -10.47
N VAL A 383 2.78 -29.00 -10.38
CA VAL A 383 4.07 -29.17 -9.69
C VAL A 383 3.98 -28.92 -8.19
N TYR A 384 3.26 -27.89 -7.76
CA TYR A 384 3.29 -27.42 -6.37
C TYR A 384 2.01 -27.73 -5.58
N GLY A 385 0.92 -28.12 -6.24
CA GLY A 385 -0.38 -28.36 -5.62
C GLY A 385 -1.18 -27.08 -5.35
N ALA A 386 -2.50 -27.25 -5.23
CA ALA A 386 -3.45 -26.16 -5.01
C ALA A 386 -3.21 -25.45 -3.66
N GLU A 387 -2.77 -26.19 -2.63
CA GLU A 387 -2.51 -25.69 -1.29
C GLU A 387 -1.35 -24.70 -1.28
N THR A 388 -0.23 -25.07 -1.92
CA THR A 388 0.96 -24.22 -2.00
C THR A 388 0.68 -22.95 -2.78
N VAL A 389 -0.03 -23.05 -3.91
CA VAL A 389 -0.39 -21.89 -4.74
C VAL A 389 -1.35 -20.97 -3.99
N THR A 390 -2.40 -21.51 -3.36
CA THR A 390 -3.34 -20.71 -2.56
C THR A 390 -2.64 -19.99 -1.43
N LEU A 391 -1.74 -20.68 -0.71
CA LEU A 391 -1.01 -20.10 0.40
C LEU A 391 0.00 -19.03 -0.07
N ALA A 392 0.67 -19.26 -1.21
CA ALA A 392 1.54 -18.27 -1.84
C ALA A 392 0.77 -16.99 -2.23
N LEU A 393 -0.42 -17.15 -2.83
CA LEU A 393 -1.30 -16.02 -3.16
C LEU A 393 -1.77 -15.28 -1.89
N ALA A 394 -2.14 -16.01 -0.84
CA ALA A 394 -2.51 -15.41 0.45
C ALA A 394 -1.34 -14.62 1.06
N VAL A 395 -0.11 -15.15 0.99
CA VAL A 395 1.11 -14.48 1.46
C VAL A 395 1.39 -13.20 0.66
N VAL A 396 1.33 -13.26 -0.67
CA VAL A 396 1.48 -12.07 -1.53
C VAL A 396 0.43 -11.02 -1.20
N ALA A 397 -0.83 -11.45 -1.03
CA ALA A 397 -1.90 -10.55 -0.63
C ALA A 397 -1.62 -9.93 0.76
N LEU A 398 -1.15 -10.69 1.74
CA LEU A 398 -0.81 -10.17 3.07
C LEU A 398 0.33 -9.15 3.02
N PHE A 399 1.32 -9.34 2.13
CA PHE A 399 2.37 -8.34 1.89
C PHE A 399 1.81 -7.01 1.37
N SER A 400 0.71 -7.02 0.60
CA SER A 400 0.05 -5.77 0.18
C SER A 400 -0.46 -4.94 1.37
N VAL A 401 -0.97 -5.60 2.41
CA VAL A 401 -1.41 -4.94 3.66
C VAL A 401 -0.21 -4.42 4.44
N VAL A 402 0.86 -5.20 4.55
CA VAL A 402 2.12 -4.75 5.18
C VAL A 402 2.63 -3.49 4.47
N GLY A 403 2.62 -3.48 3.14
CA GLY A 403 3.00 -2.31 2.34
C GLY A 403 2.11 -1.10 2.62
N ALA A 404 0.79 -1.26 2.54
CA ALA A 404 -0.17 -0.16 2.75
C ALA A 404 -0.10 0.42 4.18
N VAL A 405 -0.03 -0.43 5.19
CA VAL A 405 0.12 -0.02 6.61
C VAL A 405 1.49 0.64 6.83
N GLY A 406 2.54 0.12 6.20
CA GLY A 406 3.87 0.71 6.24
C GLY A 406 3.89 2.12 5.65
N GLN A 407 3.25 2.33 4.49
CA GLN A 407 3.12 3.65 3.88
C GLN A 407 2.34 4.63 4.76
N LEU A 408 1.22 4.18 5.33
CA LEU A 408 0.42 4.99 6.25
C LEU A 408 1.24 5.37 7.50
N TRP A 409 1.97 4.41 8.06
CA TRP A 409 2.84 4.66 9.21
C TRP A 409 3.94 5.67 8.88
N VAL A 410 4.59 5.55 7.72
CA VAL A 410 5.60 6.51 7.27
C VAL A 410 5.00 7.91 7.14
N ALA A 411 3.81 8.03 6.53
CA ALA A 411 3.14 9.32 6.36
C ALA A 411 2.76 9.99 7.70
N LEU A 412 2.43 9.20 8.72
CA LEU A 412 2.20 9.69 10.08
C LEU A 412 3.51 10.06 10.79
N ALA A 413 4.52 9.20 10.68
CA ALA A 413 5.82 9.38 11.34
C ALA A 413 6.61 10.59 10.81
N THR A 414 6.40 10.99 9.54
CA THR A 414 7.00 12.19 8.95
C THR A 414 6.17 13.46 9.18
N ASN A 415 5.07 13.38 9.95
CA ASN A 415 4.08 14.47 10.13
C ASN A 415 3.45 14.98 8.82
N TYR A 416 3.59 14.25 7.71
CA TYR A 416 2.89 14.56 6.47
C TYR A 416 1.37 14.45 6.66
N LEU A 417 0.95 13.43 7.42
CA LEU A 417 -0.39 13.32 7.98
C LEU A 417 -0.35 13.64 9.48
N ARG A 418 -1.06 14.69 9.88
CA ARG A 418 -1.29 14.96 11.31
C ARG A 418 -2.21 13.86 11.84
N ALA A 419 -1.78 13.10 12.85
CA ALA A 419 -2.55 11.99 13.42
C ALA A 419 -4.01 12.38 13.73
N ARG A 420 -4.22 13.56 14.30
CA ARG A 420 -5.55 14.09 14.66
C ARG A 420 -6.51 14.21 13.47
N THR A 421 -6.02 14.53 12.28
CA THR A 421 -6.84 14.71 11.07
C THR A 421 -6.57 13.65 10.01
N ALA A 422 -5.84 12.58 10.34
CA ALA A 422 -5.33 11.64 9.34
C ALA A 422 -6.45 10.95 8.57
N GLY A 423 -7.49 10.44 9.26
CA GLY A 423 -8.65 9.82 8.61
C GLY A 423 -9.36 10.76 7.63
N VAL A 424 -9.65 11.99 8.06
CA VAL A 424 -10.23 13.05 7.23
C VAL A 424 -9.35 13.38 6.01
N THR A 425 -8.04 13.50 6.23
CA THR A 425 -7.10 13.89 5.18
C THR A 425 -6.99 12.78 4.12
N LEU A 426 -6.99 11.52 4.55
CA LEU A 426 -7.06 10.36 3.65
C LEU A 426 -8.39 10.31 2.88
N ALA A 427 -9.51 10.63 3.56
CA ALA A 427 -10.83 10.68 2.93
C ALA A 427 -10.84 11.67 1.75
N ALA A 428 -10.39 12.90 2.04
CA ALA A 428 -10.30 13.98 1.08
C ALA A 428 -9.28 13.70 -0.04
N ALA A 429 -8.09 13.20 0.30
CA ALA A 429 -7.04 12.89 -0.68
C ALA A 429 -7.50 11.77 -1.63
N GLY A 430 -8.17 10.74 -1.10
CA GLY A 430 -8.76 9.66 -1.90
C GLY A 430 -9.83 10.17 -2.86
N LEU A 431 -10.76 11.01 -2.38
CA LEU A 431 -11.79 11.64 -3.23
C LEU A 431 -11.18 12.54 -4.29
N PHE A 432 -10.19 13.36 -3.92
CA PHE A 432 -9.53 14.27 -4.85
C PHE A 432 -8.83 13.49 -5.96
N GLY A 433 -8.03 12.47 -5.59
CA GLY A 433 -7.35 11.60 -6.55
C GLY A 433 -8.34 10.87 -7.45
N ALA A 434 -9.37 10.24 -6.90
CA ALA A 434 -10.39 9.56 -7.69
C ALA A 434 -11.10 10.52 -8.67
N SER A 435 -11.49 11.72 -8.21
CA SER A 435 -12.20 12.69 -9.05
C SER A 435 -11.31 13.24 -10.17
N ALA A 436 -10.05 13.53 -9.87
CA ALA A 436 -9.09 14.04 -10.84
C ALA A 436 -8.82 13.01 -11.94
N PHE A 437 -8.60 11.74 -11.59
CA PHE A 437 -8.38 10.69 -12.59
C PHE A 437 -9.66 10.27 -13.31
N ALA A 438 -10.82 10.38 -12.68
CA ALA A 438 -12.11 10.20 -13.35
C ALA A 438 -12.33 11.19 -14.49
N ALA A 439 -11.71 12.38 -14.45
CA ALA A 439 -11.75 13.37 -15.54
C ALA A 439 -11.09 12.89 -16.83
N THR A 440 -10.19 11.91 -16.75
CA THR A 440 -9.52 11.30 -17.90
C THR A 440 -10.34 10.14 -18.50
N LEU A 441 -11.42 9.76 -17.82
CA LEU A 441 -12.43 8.82 -18.30
C LEU A 441 -13.59 9.61 -18.93
N SER A 442 -14.53 8.91 -19.56
CA SER A 442 -15.76 9.51 -20.13
C SER A 442 -16.77 9.98 -19.06
N THR A 443 -16.27 10.46 -17.92
CA THR A 443 -17.06 10.88 -16.76
C THR A 443 -17.70 12.24 -17.01
N PRO A 444 -18.98 12.45 -16.64
CA PRO A 444 -19.60 13.77 -16.72
C PRO A 444 -18.81 14.83 -15.94
N THR A 445 -18.53 15.97 -16.57
CA THR A 445 -17.74 17.07 -15.96
C THR A 445 -18.30 17.54 -14.63
N TRP A 446 -19.63 17.54 -14.47
CA TRP A 446 -20.28 17.93 -13.21
C TRP A 446 -19.89 17.02 -12.05
N LEU A 447 -19.69 15.71 -12.30
CA LEU A 447 -19.34 14.73 -11.28
C LEU A 447 -17.88 14.88 -10.86
N VAL A 448 -16.98 15.14 -11.80
CA VAL A 448 -15.57 15.48 -11.53
C VAL A 448 -15.49 16.72 -10.63
N LEU A 449 -16.19 17.80 -11.00
CA LEU A 449 -16.19 19.03 -10.23
C LEU A 449 -16.82 18.86 -8.85
N ALA A 450 -17.94 18.15 -8.76
CA ALA A 450 -18.57 17.82 -7.47
C ALA A 450 -17.63 16.98 -6.60
N GLY A 451 -16.87 16.06 -7.20
CA GLY A 451 -15.85 15.25 -6.56
C GLY A 451 -14.70 16.08 -5.97
N LEU A 452 -14.15 17.01 -6.76
CA LEU A 452 -13.08 17.91 -6.33
C LEU A 452 -13.55 18.88 -5.23
N VAL A 453 -14.71 19.51 -5.39
CA VAL A 453 -15.30 20.39 -4.36
C VAL A 453 -15.61 19.58 -3.10
N GLY A 454 -16.18 18.38 -3.25
CA GLY A 454 -16.49 17.49 -2.16
C GLY A 454 -15.26 17.04 -1.38
N ALA A 455 -14.14 16.78 -2.05
CA ALA A 455 -12.87 16.49 -1.38
C ALA A 455 -12.41 17.65 -0.47
N VAL A 456 -12.54 18.89 -0.94
CA VAL A 456 -12.22 20.10 -0.14
C VAL A 456 -13.20 20.24 1.02
N VAL A 457 -14.50 20.05 0.79
CA VAL A 457 -15.53 20.08 1.85
C VAL A 457 -15.26 19.03 2.92
N VAL A 458 -14.90 17.80 2.52
CA VAL A 458 -14.56 16.72 3.46
C VAL A 458 -13.33 17.08 4.28
N TRP A 459 -12.28 17.63 3.64
CA TRP A 459 -11.08 18.07 4.34
C TRP A 459 -11.34 19.21 5.33
N ASP A 460 -12.11 20.20 4.91
CA ASP A 460 -12.40 21.40 5.68
C ASP A 460 -13.36 21.13 6.83
N ALA A 461 -14.54 20.56 6.57
CA ALA A 461 -15.48 20.12 7.62
C ALA A 461 -14.79 19.17 8.61
N GLY A 462 -13.99 18.29 8.03
CA GLY A 462 -12.99 17.43 8.64
C GLY A 462 -12.10 18.05 9.72
N SER A 463 -11.21 18.91 9.25
CA SER A 463 -10.19 19.57 10.06
C SER A 463 -10.81 20.56 11.06
N PHE A 464 -11.83 21.30 10.63
CA PHE A 464 -12.56 22.21 11.49
C PHE A 464 -13.28 21.46 12.62
N GLY A 465 -14.08 20.44 12.30
CA GLY A 465 -14.83 19.68 13.29
C GLY A 465 -13.93 18.93 14.28
N THR A 466 -12.80 18.36 13.83
CA THR A 466 -11.84 17.71 14.73
C THR A 466 -11.16 18.70 15.68
N THR A 467 -10.90 19.92 15.23
CA THR A 467 -10.35 21.00 16.08
C THR A 467 -11.41 21.49 17.07
N LEU A 468 -12.62 21.74 16.60
CA LEU A 468 -13.73 22.23 17.41
C LEU A 468 -14.16 21.24 18.50
N GLY A 469 -14.22 19.95 18.17
CA GLY A 469 -14.50 18.89 19.15
C GLY A 469 -13.42 18.78 20.23
N HIS A 470 -12.19 19.19 19.94
CA HIS A 470 -11.11 19.24 20.91
C HIS A 470 -11.17 20.49 21.81
N GLU A 471 -11.47 21.66 21.23
CA GLU A 471 -11.49 22.92 21.96
C GLU A 471 -12.75 23.12 22.80
N VAL A 472 -13.91 22.71 22.28
CA VAL A 472 -15.23 23.02 22.87
C VAL A 472 -15.97 21.76 23.33
N GLY A 473 -15.48 20.57 22.98
CA GLY A 473 -16.11 19.28 23.28
C GLY A 473 -17.23 18.91 22.32
N THR A 474 -17.55 17.61 22.24
CA THR A 474 -18.53 17.08 21.27
C THR A 474 -19.99 17.31 21.63
N GLY A 475 -20.27 17.69 22.88
CA GLY A 475 -21.63 17.99 23.36
C GLY A 475 -22.02 19.47 23.20
N ALA A 476 -21.09 20.33 22.77
CA ALA A 476 -21.37 21.75 22.58
C ALA A 476 -22.26 22.00 21.36
N ALA A 477 -23.10 23.04 21.43
CA ALA A 477 -24.00 23.42 20.34
C ALA A 477 -23.25 24.16 19.21
N THR A 478 -22.40 23.44 18.48
CA THR A 478 -21.50 23.99 17.45
C THR A 478 -22.07 24.00 16.03
N ARG A 479 -23.25 23.41 15.84
CA ARG A 479 -23.90 23.20 14.53
C ARG A 479 -23.94 24.45 13.64
N ARG A 480 -24.23 25.64 14.20
CA ARG A 480 -24.30 26.88 13.39
C ARG A 480 -22.94 27.25 12.82
N ALA A 481 -21.89 27.20 13.64
CA ALA A 481 -20.53 27.49 13.21
C ALA A 481 -20.07 26.48 12.14
N GLU A 482 -20.33 25.19 12.36
CA GLU A 482 -20.01 24.13 11.39
C GLU A 482 -20.72 24.33 10.05
N LEU A 483 -22.01 24.68 10.05
CA LEU A 483 -22.76 24.91 8.81
C LEU A 483 -22.30 26.16 8.05
N VAL A 484 -21.93 27.24 8.75
CA VAL A 484 -21.40 28.45 8.12
C VAL A 484 -20.05 28.16 7.47
N HIS A 485 -19.18 27.43 8.17
CA HIS A 485 -17.86 27.07 7.68
C HIS A 485 -17.94 26.17 6.44
N VAL A 486 -18.71 25.08 6.53
CA VAL A 486 -18.98 24.17 5.40
C VAL A 486 -19.67 24.91 4.25
N GLY A 487 -20.65 25.76 4.55
CA GLY A 487 -21.35 26.57 3.55
C GLY A 487 -20.42 27.52 2.80
N GLY A 488 -19.47 28.15 3.51
CA GLY A 488 -18.42 28.97 2.91
C GLY A 488 -17.53 28.17 1.95
N THR A 489 -17.10 26.99 2.37
CA THR A 489 -16.28 26.09 1.54
C THR A 489 -17.02 25.60 0.30
N VAL A 490 -18.31 25.26 0.42
CA VAL A 490 -19.16 24.91 -0.72
C VAL A 490 -19.34 26.10 -1.66
N ALA A 491 -19.54 27.31 -1.15
CA ALA A 491 -19.70 28.51 -1.97
C ALA A 491 -18.43 28.84 -2.77
N VAL A 492 -17.27 28.85 -2.12
CA VAL A 492 -15.97 29.08 -2.77
C VAL A 492 -15.67 27.99 -3.80
N GLY A 493 -15.87 26.72 -3.44
CA GLY A 493 -15.72 25.59 -4.37
C GLY A 493 -16.68 25.68 -5.55
N GLY A 494 -17.93 26.10 -5.31
CA GLY A 494 -18.94 26.33 -6.34
C GLY A 494 -18.55 27.42 -7.33
N VAL A 495 -18.02 28.55 -6.85
CA VAL A 495 -17.47 29.61 -7.72
C VAL A 495 -16.33 29.06 -8.59
N GLY A 496 -15.41 28.30 -7.99
CA GLY A 496 -14.33 27.65 -8.74
C GLY A 496 -14.83 26.66 -9.80
N ALA A 497 -15.86 25.86 -9.48
CA ALA A 497 -16.49 24.94 -10.41
C ALA A 497 -17.18 25.67 -11.57
N VAL A 498 -17.92 26.76 -11.30
CA VAL A 498 -18.56 27.58 -12.33
C VAL A 498 -17.52 28.26 -13.22
N ALA A 499 -16.45 28.82 -12.64
CA ALA A 499 -15.35 29.40 -13.41
C ALA A 499 -14.68 28.36 -14.32
N THR A 500 -14.47 27.14 -13.82
CA THR A 500 -13.92 26.02 -14.59
C THR A 500 -14.84 25.61 -15.74
N LEU A 501 -16.16 25.53 -15.50
CA LEU A 501 -17.14 25.27 -16.56
C LEU A 501 -17.12 26.37 -17.63
N GLY A 502 -17.05 27.63 -17.23
CA GLY A 502 -16.92 28.78 -18.13
C GLY A 502 -15.67 28.68 -19.02
N LEU A 503 -14.50 28.44 -18.42
CA LEU A 503 -13.24 28.24 -19.14
C LEU A 503 -13.31 27.04 -20.09
N SER A 504 -13.91 25.93 -19.65
CA SER A 504 -14.08 24.74 -20.49
C SER A 504 -14.98 25.02 -21.70
N GLY A 505 -16.01 25.86 -21.53
CA GLY A 505 -16.89 26.28 -22.62
C GLY A 505 -16.16 27.11 -23.67
N VAL A 506 -15.23 27.98 -23.26
CA VAL A 506 -14.40 28.80 -24.16
C VAL A 506 -13.32 27.97 -24.87
N ALA A 507 -12.76 26.95 -24.20
CA ALA A 507 -11.72 26.09 -24.75
C ALA A 507 -12.23 24.96 -25.66
N ARG A 508 -13.53 24.64 -25.61
CA ARG A 508 -14.12 23.57 -26.45
C ARG A 508 -14.03 23.94 -27.93
N GLY A 509 -13.25 23.16 -28.69
CA GLY A 509 -13.08 23.30 -30.13
C GLY A 509 -11.86 24.09 -30.58
N SER A 510 -11.12 24.72 -29.67
CA SER A 510 -9.89 25.48 -29.98
C SER A 510 -8.60 24.72 -29.71
N ILE A 511 -8.61 23.70 -28.83
CA ILE A 511 -7.41 22.93 -28.45
C ILE A 511 -7.76 21.44 -28.36
N ALA A 512 -7.18 20.61 -29.24
CA ALA A 512 -7.20 19.16 -29.09
C ALA A 512 -5.99 18.73 -28.26
N VAL A 513 -6.23 18.20 -27.05
CA VAL A 513 -5.17 17.71 -26.16
C VAL A 513 -5.13 16.19 -26.22
N GLU A 514 -3.95 15.63 -26.50
CA GLU A 514 -3.74 14.18 -26.46
C GLU A 514 -3.97 13.63 -25.03
N PRO A 515 -4.68 12.51 -24.82
CA PRO A 515 -5.02 12.00 -23.48
C PRO A 515 -3.82 11.80 -22.54
N SER A 516 -2.66 11.45 -23.11
CA SER A 516 -1.40 11.28 -22.40
C SER A 516 -0.87 12.59 -21.81
N VAL A 517 -0.99 13.69 -22.54
CA VAL A 517 -0.61 15.04 -22.11
C VAL A 517 -1.58 15.54 -21.03
N ALA A 518 -2.87 15.19 -21.14
CA ALA A 518 -3.86 15.52 -20.11
C ALA A 518 -3.55 14.83 -18.77
N VAL A 519 -3.18 13.55 -18.78
CA VAL A 519 -2.75 12.83 -17.57
C VAL A 519 -1.48 13.43 -16.99
N ALA A 520 -0.47 13.71 -17.82
CA ALA A 520 0.77 14.33 -17.36
C ALA A 520 0.51 15.70 -16.72
N GLY A 521 -0.31 16.54 -17.36
CA GLY A 521 -0.75 17.82 -16.81
C GLY A 521 -1.52 17.67 -15.50
N LEU A 522 -2.39 16.68 -15.39
CA LEU A 522 -3.13 16.37 -14.16
C LEU A 522 -2.20 15.95 -13.02
N VAL A 523 -1.21 15.10 -13.31
CA VAL A 523 -0.18 14.68 -12.34
C VAL A 523 0.64 15.88 -11.89
N VAL A 524 1.06 16.75 -12.82
CA VAL A 524 1.78 17.99 -12.49
C VAL A 524 0.93 18.91 -11.62
N CYS A 525 -0.35 19.10 -11.94
CA CYS A 525 -1.28 19.87 -11.13
C CYS A 525 -1.46 19.26 -9.73
N LEU A 526 -1.61 17.94 -9.62
CA LEU A 526 -1.70 17.24 -8.34
C LEU A 526 -0.44 17.44 -7.51
N VAL A 527 0.74 17.26 -8.10
CA VAL A 527 2.03 17.47 -7.44
C VAL A 527 2.19 18.94 -7.02
N ALA A 528 1.78 19.90 -7.86
CA ALA A 528 1.82 21.32 -7.53
C ALA A 528 0.90 21.68 -6.36
N VAL A 529 -0.32 21.13 -6.32
CA VAL A 529 -1.26 21.30 -5.19
C VAL A 529 -0.68 20.68 -3.92
N LEU A 530 -0.14 19.46 -3.99
CA LEU A 530 0.50 18.81 -2.83
C LEU A 530 1.72 19.60 -2.35
N ALA A 531 2.55 20.12 -3.27
CA ALA A 531 3.69 20.96 -2.95
C ALA A 531 3.26 22.28 -2.31
N LEU A 532 2.21 22.92 -2.82
CA LEU A 532 1.63 24.13 -2.23
C LEU A 532 1.13 23.85 -0.81
N VAL A 533 0.38 22.77 -0.61
CA VAL A 533 -0.12 22.35 0.72
C VAL A 533 1.03 22.03 1.68
N ALA A 534 2.11 21.43 1.19
CA ALA A 534 3.30 21.18 1.99
C ALA A 534 4.04 22.47 2.35
N ALA A 535 4.08 23.46 1.46
CA ALA A 535 4.77 24.73 1.68
C ALA A 535 4.03 25.69 2.64
N ILE A 536 2.70 25.60 2.73
CA ILE A 536 1.88 26.42 3.64
C ILE A 536 1.69 25.80 5.04
N ARG A 537 2.24 24.60 5.27
CA ARG A 537 2.21 23.92 6.57
C ARG A 537 3.52 24.10 7.31
#